data_AF-A0A832WX86-F1
#
_entry.id   AF-A0A832WX86-F1
#
_cell.length_a   1.000
_cell.length_b   1.000
_cell.length_c   1.000
_cell.angle_alpha   90.00
_cell.angle_beta   90.00
_cell.angle_gamma   90.00
#
_symmetry.space_group_name_H-M   'P 1'
#
loop_
_entity.id
_entity.type
_entity.pdbx_description
1 polymer ?
#
loop_
_entity_poly.entity_id
_entity_poly.type
_entity_poly.pdbx_seq_one_letter_code
_entity_poly.pdbx_strand_id
1 'polypeptide(L)'
;MEESKMKNTITRSFELQDYRIEGTELSGFWADLTSKEELIVEVNYIPEKKKVFSPAEIEKFVLRIRGKCSSFEAQLPENIKCEVTFKNFGEKTYKTSQPDFELEPRELEEVQVAYRFYVEYYV
;
A
#
# COMPACT_ATOMS: atom_id res chain seq x y z
N MET A 1 -25.04 -13.76 21.16
CA MET A 1 -24.45 -12.96 20.08
C MET A 1 -23.46 -12.02 20.74
N GLU A 2 -22.16 -12.26 20.62
CA GLU A 2 -21.19 -11.22 20.98
C GLU A 2 -21.32 -10.13 19.92
N GLU A 3 -21.84 -8.97 20.32
CA GLU A 3 -21.60 -7.72 19.60
C GLU A 3 -20.09 -7.54 19.52
N SER A 4 -19.49 -7.98 18.42
CA SER A 4 -18.13 -7.59 18.07
C SER A 4 -18.16 -6.08 17.86
N LYS A 5 -17.92 -5.32 18.94
CA LYS A 5 -17.70 -3.88 18.91
C LYS A 5 -16.70 -3.62 17.78
N MET A 6 -17.16 -2.98 16.70
CA MET A 6 -16.29 -2.54 15.61
C MET A 6 -15.08 -1.85 16.22
N LYS A 7 -13.89 -2.41 15.98
CA LYS A 7 -12.66 -1.83 16.51
C LYS A 7 -12.30 -0.66 15.63
N ASN A 8 -12.65 0.54 16.07
CA ASN A 8 -12.30 1.81 15.41
C ASN A 8 -10.84 2.21 15.69
N THR A 9 -9.93 1.24 15.78
CA THR A 9 -8.52 1.48 16.07
C THR A 9 -7.68 0.50 15.28
N ILE A 10 -6.64 1.01 14.64
CA ILE A 10 -5.63 0.19 13.97
C ILE A 10 -4.76 -0.45 15.05
N THR A 11 -5.09 -1.68 15.46
CA THR A 11 -4.34 -2.40 16.51
C THR A 11 -3.29 -3.37 15.95
N ARG A 12 -3.21 -3.47 14.61
CA ARG A 12 -2.25 -4.33 13.94
C ARG A 12 -0.98 -3.54 13.64
N SER A 13 0.16 -4.04 14.11
CA SER A 13 1.46 -3.56 13.67
C SER A 13 1.77 -4.16 12.30
N PHE A 14 2.17 -3.32 11.35
CA PHE A 14 2.69 -3.74 10.07
C PHE A 14 4.20 -3.57 10.07
N GLU A 15 4.90 -4.67 9.81
CA GLU A 15 6.35 -4.72 9.80
C GLU A 15 6.88 -4.53 8.38
N LEU A 16 8.15 -4.14 8.25
CA LEU A 16 8.82 -4.00 6.95
C LEU A 16 8.67 -5.24 6.04
N GLN A 17 8.60 -6.44 6.63
CA GLN A 17 8.43 -7.70 5.90
C GLN A 17 7.07 -7.81 5.20
N ASP A 18 6.02 -7.23 5.79
CA ASP A 18 4.67 -7.24 5.23
C ASP A 18 4.61 -6.52 3.87
N TYR A 19 5.52 -5.57 3.65
CA TYR A 19 5.58 -4.75 2.44
C TYR A 19 6.50 -5.31 1.35
N ARG A 20 7.26 -6.38 1.61
CA ARG A 20 8.20 -6.95 0.62
C ARG A 20 7.50 -7.45 -0.64
N ILE A 21 8.07 -7.10 -1.80
CA ILE A 21 7.63 -7.59 -3.11
C ILE A 21 8.78 -8.39 -3.73
N GLU A 22 8.47 -9.58 -4.24
CA GLU A 22 9.46 -10.45 -4.88
C GLU A 22 10.14 -9.74 -6.07
N GLY A 23 11.46 -9.88 -6.19
CA GLY A 23 12.23 -9.21 -7.25
C GLY A 23 12.52 -7.74 -6.97
N THR A 24 12.21 -7.26 -5.76
CA THR A 24 12.52 -5.90 -5.31
C THR A 24 13.18 -5.90 -3.94
N GLU A 25 14.07 -4.95 -3.73
CA GLU A 25 14.64 -4.60 -2.45
C GLU A 25 13.95 -3.36 -1.90
N LEU A 26 13.87 -3.28 -0.56
CA LEU A 26 13.34 -2.10 0.13
C LEU A 26 14.49 -1.13 0.40
N SER A 27 14.52 -0.01 -0.31
CA SER A 27 15.51 1.07 -0.13
C SER A 27 15.09 2.06 0.97
N GLY A 28 13.80 2.10 1.31
CA GLY A 28 13.24 3.01 2.29
C GLY A 28 11.95 2.47 2.90
N PHE A 29 11.80 2.68 4.20
CA PHE A 29 10.59 2.31 4.95
C PHE A 29 10.39 3.33 6.07
N TRP A 30 9.20 3.93 6.10
CA TRP A 30 8.80 4.86 7.14
C TRP A 30 7.33 4.64 7.48
N ALA A 31 7.00 4.66 8.76
CA ALA A 31 5.62 4.49 9.23
C ALA A 31 5.29 5.60 10.22
N ASP A 32 4.17 6.27 9.99
CA ASP A 32 3.70 7.38 10.81
C ASP A 32 2.24 7.17 11.21
N LEU A 33 2.03 7.07 12.52
CA LEU A 33 0.71 6.94 13.10
C LEU A 33 0.15 8.33 13.35
N THR A 34 -0.41 8.95 12.31
CA THR A 34 -1.00 10.30 12.37
C THR A 34 -2.06 10.41 13.46
N SER A 35 -2.86 9.35 13.64
CA SER A 35 -3.84 9.26 14.72
C SER A 35 -4.15 7.80 15.08
N LYS A 36 -4.99 7.56 16.09
CA LYS A 36 -5.47 6.20 16.41
C LYS A 36 -6.31 5.57 15.27
N GLU A 37 -6.76 6.40 14.33
CA GLU A 37 -7.64 6.05 13.24
C GLU A 37 -6.96 6.12 11.88
N GLU A 38 -5.71 6.59 11.83
CA GLU A 38 -4.97 6.79 10.58
C GLU A 38 -3.48 6.43 10.74
N LEU A 39 -3.02 5.54 9.86
CA LEU A 39 -1.62 5.14 9.75
C LEU A 39 -1.17 5.32 8.29
N ILE A 40 -0.03 5.99 8.10
CA ILE A 40 0.63 6.14 6.80
C ILE A 40 1.92 5.33 6.82
N VAL A 41 2.14 4.49 5.82
CA VAL A 41 3.37 3.72 5.64
C VAL A 41 3.94 3.99 4.27
N GLU A 42 5.10 4.63 4.25
CA GLU A 42 5.86 4.91 3.04
C GLU A 42 6.91 3.84 2.81
N VAL A 43 6.96 3.35 1.57
CA VAL A 43 7.85 2.27 1.17
C VAL A 43 8.47 2.59 -0.17
N ASN A 44 9.79 2.46 -0.25
CA ASN A 44 10.55 2.66 -1.46
C ASN A 44 11.11 1.32 -1.93
N TYR A 45 10.93 1.04 -3.21
CA TYR A 45 11.31 -0.22 -3.85
C TYR A 45 12.31 0.03 -4.97
N ILE A 46 13.38 -0.76 -4.99
CA ILE A 46 14.37 -0.79 -6.06
C ILE A 46 14.44 -2.21 -6.65
N PRO A 47 14.85 -2.40 -7.92
CA PRO A 47 14.96 -3.73 -8.49
C PRO A 47 16.19 -4.48 -7.93
N GLU A 48 16.03 -5.73 -7.47
CA GLU A 48 17.11 -6.50 -6.81
C GLU A 48 18.35 -6.72 -7.68
N LYS A 49 18.16 -6.95 -8.97
CA LYS A 49 19.22 -7.46 -9.88
C LYS A 49 19.62 -6.48 -10.97
N LYS A 50 19.06 -5.27 -10.95
CA LYS A 50 19.19 -4.28 -12.03
C LYS A 50 19.28 -2.87 -11.44
N LYS A 51 19.52 -1.89 -12.31
CA LYS A 51 19.53 -0.47 -11.91
C LYS A 51 18.16 0.21 -12.06
N VAL A 52 17.33 -0.28 -12.97
CA VAL A 52 16.02 0.30 -13.30
C VAL A 52 14.98 -0.80 -13.49
N PHE A 53 13.75 -0.51 -13.11
CA PHE A 53 12.57 -1.26 -13.54
C PHE A 53 12.28 -0.96 -15.00
N SER A 54 12.07 -2.00 -15.80
CA SER A 54 11.47 -1.85 -17.12
C SER A 54 9.97 -1.53 -17.02
N PRO A 55 9.34 -0.97 -18.07
CA PRO A 55 7.90 -0.67 -18.06
C PRO A 55 7.03 -1.92 -17.75
N ALA A 56 7.40 -3.08 -18.29
CA ALA A 56 6.72 -4.35 -18.01
C ALA A 56 6.91 -4.85 -16.56
N GLU A 57 8.03 -4.53 -15.92
CA GLU A 57 8.24 -4.81 -14.50
C GLU A 57 7.39 -3.88 -13.63
N ILE A 58 7.25 -2.60 -14.02
CA ILE A 58 6.34 -1.66 -13.37
C ILE A 58 4.89 -2.13 -13.45
N GLU A 59 4.39 -2.57 -14.59
CA GLU A 59 3.01 -3.10 -14.71
C GLU A 59 2.76 -4.24 -13.72
N LYS A 60 3.66 -5.22 -13.68
CA LYS A 60 3.57 -6.34 -12.74
C LYS A 60 3.69 -5.88 -11.29
N PHE A 61 4.54 -4.91 -11.03
CA PHE A 61 4.75 -4.34 -9.70
C PHE A 61 3.49 -3.63 -9.20
N VAL A 62 2.84 -2.82 -10.03
CA VAL A 62 1.58 -2.15 -9.72
C VAL A 62 0.50 -3.17 -9.37
N LEU A 63 0.37 -4.26 -10.13
CA LEU A 63 -0.57 -5.33 -9.82
C LEU A 63 -0.29 -5.98 -8.45
N ARG A 64 0.99 -6.18 -8.10
CA ARG A 64 1.40 -6.74 -6.80
C ARG A 64 1.12 -5.77 -5.65
N ILE A 65 1.36 -4.47 -5.82
CA ILE A 65 1.03 -3.43 -4.84
C ILE A 65 -0.48 -3.38 -4.59
N ARG A 66 -1.29 -3.40 -5.66
CA ARG A 66 -2.76 -3.47 -5.55
C ARG A 66 -3.20 -4.70 -4.77
N GLY A 67 -2.64 -5.87 -5.09
CA GLY A 67 -2.90 -7.11 -4.38
C GLY A 67 -2.54 -7.04 -2.90
N LYS A 68 -1.40 -6.41 -2.55
CA LYS A 68 -1.03 -6.15 -1.15
C LYS A 68 -2.01 -5.24 -0.44
N CYS A 69 -2.37 -4.12 -1.06
CA CYS A 69 -3.34 -3.17 -0.52
C CYS A 69 -4.68 -3.86 -0.19
N SER A 70 -5.22 -4.66 -1.13
CA SER A 70 -6.41 -5.49 -0.88
C SER A 70 -6.19 -6.55 0.20
N SER A 71 -5.01 -7.17 0.27
CA SER A 71 -4.68 -8.16 1.30
C SER A 71 -4.58 -7.54 2.69
N PHE A 72 -4.08 -6.32 2.81
CA PHE A 72 -4.06 -5.63 4.10
C PHE A 72 -5.46 -5.27 4.57
N GLU A 73 -6.31 -4.75 3.68
CA GLU A 73 -7.70 -4.44 4.02
C GLU A 73 -8.47 -5.68 4.49
N ALA A 74 -8.32 -6.82 3.79
CA ALA A 74 -8.96 -8.08 4.18
C ALA A 74 -8.48 -8.64 5.54
N GLN A 75 -7.35 -8.14 6.04
CA GLN A 75 -6.73 -8.53 7.31
C GLN A 75 -7.06 -7.58 8.47
N LEU A 76 -7.81 -6.51 8.19
CA LEU A 76 -8.23 -5.50 9.14
C LEU A 76 -9.76 -5.59 9.36
N PRO A 77 -10.29 -4.97 10.42
CA PRO A 77 -11.73 -4.78 10.58
C PRO A 77 -12.35 -4.11 9.34
N GLU A 78 -13.59 -4.46 9.00
CA GLU A 78 -14.29 -4.04 7.77
C GLU A 78 -14.37 -2.51 7.58
N ASN A 79 -14.42 -1.79 8.69
CA ASN A 79 -14.45 -0.34 8.74
C ASN A 79 -13.07 0.32 8.59
N ILE A 80 -11.98 -0.45 8.45
CA ILE A 80 -10.65 0.10 8.17
C ILE A 80 -10.33 -0.15 6.70
N LYS A 81 -10.13 0.93 5.95
CA LYS A 81 -9.81 0.90 4.53
C LYS A 81 -8.31 1.02 4.30
N CYS A 82 -7.85 0.47 3.18
CA CYS A 82 -6.50 0.66 2.70
C CYS A 82 -6.52 1.33 1.33
N GLU A 83 -5.72 2.38 1.17
CA GLU A 83 -5.40 2.97 -0.13
C GLU A 83 -3.89 3.06 -0.29
N VAL A 84 -3.41 3.08 -1.53
CA VAL A 84 -1.98 3.20 -1.83
C VAL A 84 -1.73 4.25 -2.89
N THR A 85 -0.87 5.21 -2.58
CA THR A 85 -0.51 6.32 -3.45
C THR A 85 0.86 6.08 -4.06
N PHE A 86 0.94 6.12 -5.39
CA PHE A 86 2.17 5.96 -6.15
C PHE A 86 2.81 7.33 -6.38
N LYS A 87 3.75 7.73 -5.51
CA LYS A 87 4.33 9.08 -5.49
C LYS A 87 5.04 9.42 -6.79
N ASN A 88 5.82 8.49 -7.35
CA ASN A 88 6.54 8.72 -8.60
C ASN A 88 5.65 8.68 -9.85
N PHE A 89 4.33 8.54 -9.73
CA PHE A 89 3.40 8.51 -10.87
C PHE A 89 2.40 9.66 -10.82
N GLY A 90 2.84 10.83 -10.34
CA GLY A 90 1.98 12.00 -10.16
C GLY A 90 0.99 11.84 -9.02
N GLU A 91 1.40 11.13 -7.95
CA GLU A 91 0.61 10.90 -6.74
C GLU A 91 -0.75 10.24 -7.00
N LYS A 92 -0.80 9.33 -7.99
CA LYS A 92 -2.01 8.56 -8.27
C LYS A 92 -2.30 7.57 -7.14
N THR A 93 -3.53 7.61 -6.61
CA THR A 93 -3.98 6.75 -5.51
C THR A 93 -4.88 5.63 -6.00
N TYR A 94 -4.53 4.39 -5.66
CA TYR A 94 -5.40 3.22 -5.79
C TYR A 94 -6.18 3.03 -4.50
N LYS A 95 -7.49 2.80 -4.65
CA LYS A 95 -8.38 2.39 -3.55
C LYS A 95 -8.91 1.00 -3.86
N THR A 96 -9.00 0.14 -2.85
CA THR A 96 -9.56 -1.22 -2.99
C THR A 96 -11.00 -1.22 -3.53
N SER A 97 -11.77 -0.16 -3.26
CA SER A 97 -13.12 0.06 -3.77
C SER A 97 -13.17 0.53 -5.23
N GLN A 98 -12.03 0.90 -5.82
CA GLN A 98 -11.92 1.39 -7.20
C GLN A 98 -10.99 0.48 -8.02
N PRO A 99 -11.54 -0.56 -8.68
CA PRO A 99 -10.72 -1.53 -9.42
C PRO A 99 -10.10 -0.95 -10.70
N ASP A 100 -10.68 0.13 -11.24
CA ASP A 100 -10.17 0.85 -12.40
C ASP A 100 -9.01 1.76 -11.97
N PHE A 101 -7.80 1.23 -12.06
CA PHE A 101 -6.58 1.95 -11.74
C PHE A 101 -5.47 1.57 -12.71
N GLU A 102 -4.98 2.58 -13.43
CA GLU A 102 -3.91 2.47 -14.40
C GLU A 102 -2.83 3.53 -14.17
N LEU A 103 -1.59 3.08 -14.23
CA LEU A 103 -0.41 3.93 -14.27
C LEU A 103 0.22 3.82 -15.64
N GLU A 104 0.75 4.92 -16.15
CA GLU A 104 1.53 4.90 -17.39
C GLU A 104 2.88 4.23 -17.10
N PRO A 105 3.17 3.06 -17.68
CA PRO A 105 4.40 2.33 -17.42
C PRO A 105 5.59 3.11 -17.97
N ARG A 106 6.64 3.26 -17.16
CA ARG A 106 7.89 3.92 -17.56
C ARG A 106 9.06 3.34 -16.80
N GLU A 107 10.28 3.57 -17.29
CA GLU A 107 11.47 3.17 -16.56
C GLU A 107 11.68 4.02 -15.31
N LEU A 108 11.98 3.37 -14.19
CA LEU A 108 12.24 4.02 -12.91
C LEU A 108 13.36 3.30 -12.16
N GLU A 109 14.25 4.05 -11.54
CA GLU A 109 15.28 3.50 -10.63
C GLU A 109 14.65 3.04 -9.31
N GLU A 110 13.62 3.77 -8.85
CA GLU A 110 12.93 3.54 -7.59
C GLU A 110 11.42 3.78 -7.78
N VAL A 111 10.61 2.98 -7.08
CA VAL A 111 9.17 3.19 -6.93
C VAL A 111 8.85 3.47 -5.48
N GLN A 112 8.27 4.63 -5.22
CA GLN A 112 7.85 5.13 -3.93
C GLN A 112 6.34 5.05 -3.83
N VAL A 113 5.86 4.37 -2.80
CA VAL A 113 4.43 4.25 -2.50
C VAL A 113 4.14 4.64 -1.06
N ALA A 114 2.96 5.18 -0.82
CA ALA A 114 2.43 5.42 0.52
C ALA A 114 1.13 4.64 0.70
N TYR A 115 1.15 3.65 1.57
CA TYR A 115 -0.05 2.98 2.06
C TYR A 115 -0.69 3.85 3.13
N ARG A 116 -1.99 4.10 3.02
CA ARG A 116 -2.76 4.80 4.04
C ARG A 116 -3.87 3.87 4.53
N PHE A 117 -3.87 3.64 5.83
CA PHE A 117 -4.90 2.89 6.53
C PHE A 117 -5.74 3.90 7.30
N TYR A 118 -7.06 3.85 7.14
CA TYR A 118 -7.94 4.79 7.82
C TYR A 118 -9.28 4.15 8.21
N VAL A 119 -9.86 4.61 9.31
CA VAL A 119 -11.22 4.23 9.72
C VAL A 119 -12.25 4.99 8.87
N GLU A 120 -13.14 4.26 8.23
CA GLU A 120 -14.30 4.76 7.49
C GLU A 120 -15.56 4.66 8.37
N TYR A 121 -16.26 5.78 8.55
CA TYR A 121 -17.52 5.84 9.29
C TYR A 121 -18.68 5.79 8.31
N TYR A 122 -19.57 4.80 8.48
CA TYR A 122 -20.88 4.80 7.84
C TYR A 122 -21.86 5.55 8.75
N VAL A 123 -22.37 6.68 8.28
CA VAL A 123 -23.41 7.49 8.96
C VAL A 123 -24.79 7.02 8.52
#